data_AF-A0A444Y9Q8-F1
#
_entry.id   AF-A0A444Y9Q8-F1
#
_cell.length_a   1.000
_cell.length_b   1.000
_cell.length_c   1.000
_cell.angle_alpha   90.00
_cell.angle_beta   90.00
_cell.angle_gamma   90.00
#
_symmetry.space_group_name_H-M   'P 1'
#
loop_
_entity.id
_entity.type
_entity.pdbx_description
1 polymer ?
#
loop_
_entity_poly.entity_id
_entity_poly.type
_entity_poly.pdbx_seq_one_letter_code
_entity_poly.pdbx_strand_id
1 'polypeptide(L)'
;MDTGSCATVLKPHVLPNEMWAPFSKRFVAANNEVFTINLISKKPIGLKIFAGQTTWLRVLGSYLSDKDVLFKFDAFFRTHGLHIKPAGLSYKGKFLPFTGIQSILEIQEAPKEYKEVQQQLLNACCDSHDQFSHPTPLWKNPNFYVRLPFKKNEDINPAKVIHSGMNPEDLRLARAECATLLIQ
;
A
#
# COMPACT_ATOMS: atom_id res chain seq x y z
N MET A 1 4.33 -3.26 2.73
CA MET A 1 5.02 -1.98 2.98
C MET A 1 6.50 -2.26 2.90
N ASP A 2 7.23 -1.51 2.10
CA ASP A 2 8.67 -1.67 1.89
C ASP A 2 9.42 -0.51 2.55
N THR A 3 10.14 -0.79 3.64
CA THR A 3 10.91 0.23 4.37
C THR A 3 12.32 0.44 3.82
N GLY A 4 12.77 -0.41 2.89
CA GLY A 4 14.11 -0.34 2.28
C GLY A 4 14.22 0.69 1.15
N SER A 5 13.12 1.37 0.80
CA SER A 5 13.13 2.38 -0.24
C SER A 5 12.24 3.57 0.13
N CYS A 6 12.58 4.72 -0.44
CA CYS A 6 12.20 6.03 0.06
C CYS A 6 10.86 6.56 -0.48
N ALA A 7 10.41 6.13 -1.66
CA ALA A 7 9.25 6.74 -2.34
C ALA A 7 8.22 5.70 -2.79
N THR A 8 6.95 5.96 -2.48
CA THR A 8 5.83 5.08 -2.82
C THR A 8 5.70 4.98 -4.33
N VAL A 9 5.58 3.73 -4.80
CA VAL A 9 5.49 3.41 -6.22
C VAL A 9 4.08 2.96 -6.53
N LEU A 10 3.58 3.38 -7.68
CA LEU A 10 2.28 3.03 -8.21
C LEU A 10 2.45 2.56 -9.66
N LYS A 11 1.68 1.55 -10.08
CA LYS A 11 1.63 1.20 -11.49
C LYS A 11 1.03 2.36 -12.30
N PRO A 12 1.65 2.77 -13.42
CA PRO A 12 1.18 3.91 -14.21
C PRO A 12 -0.30 3.84 -14.61
N HIS A 13 -0.82 2.64 -14.89
CA HIS A 13 -2.22 2.44 -15.31
C HIS A 13 -3.26 2.73 -14.20
N VAL A 14 -2.86 2.81 -12.93
CA VAL A 14 -3.78 3.06 -11.81
C VAL A 14 -4.32 4.49 -11.86
N LEU A 15 -3.61 5.40 -12.53
CA LEU A 15 -4.01 6.79 -12.70
C LEU A 15 -4.14 7.15 -14.19
N PRO A 16 -4.97 8.14 -14.52
CA PRO A 16 -5.01 8.72 -15.86
C PRO A 16 -3.63 9.26 -16.27
N ASN A 17 -3.31 9.14 -17.57
CA ASN A 17 -2.02 9.57 -18.13
C ASN A 17 -1.72 11.05 -17.85
N GLU A 18 -2.75 11.88 -17.76
CA GLU A 18 -2.67 13.32 -17.54
C GLU A 18 -2.18 13.66 -16.12
N MET A 19 -2.26 12.72 -15.18
CA MET A 19 -1.79 12.91 -13.80
C MET A 19 -0.28 12.68 -13.63
N TRP A 20 0.39 12.15 -14.65
CA TRP A 20 1.82 11.89 -14.64
C TRP A 20 2.63 13.02 -15.29
N ALA A 21 3.77 13.35 -14.69
CA ALA A 21 4.80 14.21 -15.26
C ALA A 21 6.04 13.38 -15.61
N PRO A 22 6.77 13.75 -16.68
CA PRO A 22 8.12 13.24 -16.91
C PRO A 22 8.99 13.48 -15.67
N PHE A 23 9.74 12.46 -15.31
CA PHE A 23 10.68 12.46 -14.20
C PHE A 23 11.92 11.67 -14.63
N SER A 24 13.01 11.77 -13.88
CA SER A 24 14.12 10.84 -14.05
C SER A 24 14.88 10.72 -12.74
N LYS A 25 14.76 9.54 -12.12
CA LYS A 25 15.57 9.21 -10.95
C LYS A 25 16.05 7.77 -11.04
N ARG A 26 17.35 7.61 -10.78
CA ARG A 26 18.02 6.32 -10.70
C ARG A 26 17.90 5.75 -9.29
N PHE A 27 17.67 4.46 -9.22
CA PHE A 27 17.60 3.66 -8.01
C PHE A 27 18.50 2.45 -8.18
N VAL A 28 19.12 2.03 -7.08
CA VAL A 28 19.96 0.84 -7.03
C VAL A 28 19.22 -0.19 -6.18
N ALA A 29 18.92 -1.35 -6.76
CA ALA A 29 18.33 -2.47 -6.05
C ALA A 29 19.39 -3.20 -5.19
N ALA A 30 18.93 -4.10 -4.32
CA ALA A 30 19.81 -4.90 -3.45
C ALA A 30 20.76 -5.82 -4.24
N ASN A 31 20.44 -6.15 -5.49
CA ASN A 31 21.28 -6.92 -6.40
C ASN A 31 22.25 -6.04 -7.23
N ASN A 32 22.42 -4.76 -6.87
CA ASN A 32 23.19 -3.73 -7.60
C ASN A 32 22.66 -3.41 -9.01
N GLU A 33 21.49 -3.91 -9.41
CA GLU A 33 20.87 -3.46 -10.65
C GLU A 33 20.38 -2.02 -10.50
N VAL A 34 20.69 -1.22 -11.51
CA VAL A 34 20.26 0.17 -11.58
C VAL A 34 19.04 0.28 -12.45
N PHE A 35 17.95 0.79 -11.90
CA PHE A 35 16.74 1.08 -12.66
C PHE A 35 16.41 2.57 -12.60
N THR A 36 15.78 3.07 -13.65
CA THR A 36 15.35 4.46 -13.73
C THR A 36 13.85 4.53 -13.73
N ILE A 37 13.28 5.34 -12.84
CA ILE A 37 11.86 5.67 -12.87
C ILE A 37 11.69 7.00 -13.59
N ASN A 38 10.82 6.99 -14.60
CA ASN A 38 10.61 8.12 -15.52
C ASN A 38 9.29 8.86 -15.32
N LEU A 39 8.48 8.46 -14.33
CA LEU A 39 7.18 9.05 -14.06
C LEU A 39 7.05 9.43 -12.59
N ILE A 40 6.47 10.61 -12.35
CA ILE A 40 6.05 11.08 -11.03
C ILE A 40 4.68 11.73 -11.14
N SER A 41 3.87 11.65 -10.09
CA SER A 41 2.59 12.36 -10.09
C SER A 41 2.80 13.89 -10.12
N LYS A 42 2.00 14.58 -10.95
CA LYS A 42 1.98 16.05 -11.06
C LYS A 42 1.58 16.71 -9.74
N LYS A 43 0.64 16.10 -9.03
CA LYS A 43 0.14 16.54 -7.73
C LYS A 43 0.25 15.42 -6.71
N PRO A 44 0.26 15.72 -5.40
CA PRO A 44 0.11 14.69 -4.38
C PRO A 44 -1.20 13.93 -4.54
N ILE A 45 -1.15 12.62 -4.28
CA ILE A 45 -2.27 11.70 -4.38
C ILE A 45 -2.63 11.21 -2.99
N GLY A 46 -3.93 11.24 -2.69
CA GLY A 46 -4.46 10.75 -1.43
C GLY A 46 -4.62 9.23 -1.46
N LEU A 47 -3.76 8.53 -0.73
CA LEU A 47 -3.83 7.08 -0.57
C LEU A 47 -4.33 6.74 0.83
N LYS A 48 -5.28 5.81 0.96
CA LYS A 48 -5.81 5.37 2.26
C LYS A 48 -5.19 4.05 2.66
N ILE A 49 -4.37 4.07 3.72
CA ILE A 49 -3.82 2.85 4.32
C ILE A 49 -4.82 2.28 5.35
N PHE A 50 -5.46 3.16 6.13
CA PHE A 50 -6.55 2.82 7.04
C PHE A 50 -7.83 3.57 6.70
N ALA A 51 -8.99 2.96 6.98
CA ALA A 51 -10.27 3.65 6.85
C ALA A 51 -10.30 4.94 7.68
N GLY A 52 -10.60 6.07 7.02
CA GLY A 52 -10.63 7.41 7.64
C GLY A 52 -9.29 8.13 7.71
N GLN A 53 -8.21 7.53 7.21
CA GLN A 53 -6.87 8.14 7.17
C GLN A 53 -6.41 8.20 5.71
N THR A 54 -6.12 9.41 5.21
CA THR A 54 -5.59 9.62 3.85
C THR A 54 -4.19 10.21 3.95
N THR A 55 -3.21 9.57 3.33
CA THR A 55 -1.84 10.05 3.21
C THR A 55 -1.69 10.70 1.85
N TRP A 56 -1.36 11.99 1.83
CA TRP A 56 -1.11 12.72 0.60
C TRP A 56 0.39 12.73 0.31
N LEU A 57 0.78 12.15 -0.82
CA LEU A 57 2.17 12.07 -1.25
C LEU A 57 2.29 12.10 -2.77
N ARG A 58 3.42 12.58 -3.29
CA ARG A 58 3.74 12.38 -4.70
C ARG A 58 4.22 10.94 -4.88
N VAL A 59 3.70 10.26 -5.89
CA VAL A 59 4.03 8.84 -6.16
C VAL A 59 4.86 8.72 -7.41
N LEU A 60 5.69 7.70 -7.43
CA LEU A 60 6.49 7.30 -8.59
C LEU A 60 5.73 6.31 -9.45
N GLY A 61 5.76 6.48 -10.77
CA GLY A 61 5.09 5.59 -11.72
C GLY A 61 6.04 4.52 -12.24
N SER A 62 5.84 3.26 -11.86
CA SER A 62 6.68 2.14 -12.33
C SER A 62 5.98 0.79 -12.29
N TYR A 63 6.35 -0.10 -13.22
CA TYR A 63 5.90 -1.49 -13.29
C TYR A 63 6.84 -2.48 -12.58
N LEU A 64 7.83 -1.97 -11.83
CA LEU A 64 8.81 -2.81 -11.12
C LEU A 64 8.22 -3.59 -9.94
N SER A 65 7.02 -3.22 -9.46
CA SER A 65 6.31 -3.99 -8.45
C SER A 65 5.26 -4.88 -9.11
N ASP A 66 5.14 -6.09 -8.60
CA ASP A 66 4.02 -7.00 -8.87
C ASP A 66 2.68 -6.40 -8.36
N LYS A 67 2.72 -5.51 -7.37
CA LYS A 67 1.56 -4.83 -6.78
C LYS A 67 1.22 -3.52 -7.49
N ASP A 68 -0.06 -3.18 -7.49
CA ASP A 68 -0.56 -1.92 -8.06
C ASP A 68 -0.08 -0.70 -7.27
N VAL A 69 0.06 -0.85 -5.95
CA VAL A 69 0.59 0.17 -5.03
C VAL A 69 1.62 -0.49 -4.12
N LEU A 70 2.83 0.04 -4.09
CA LEU A 70 3.87 -0.31 -3.13
C LEU A 70 4.10 0.87 -2.19
N PHE A 71 3.44 0.85 -1.02
CA PHE A 71 3.69 1.82 0.04
C PHE A 71 5.10 1.66 0.58
N LYS A 72 5.83 2.77 0.55
CA LYS A 72 7.22 2.83 0.98
C LYS A 72 7.39 3.71 2.22
N PHE A 73 8.63 4.02 2.59
CA PHE A 73 8.94 4.71 3.84
C PHE A 73 8.38 6.14 3.91
N ASP A 74 8.23 6.83 2.78
CA ASP A 74 7.54 8.13 2.70
C ASP A 74 6.09 8.07 3.19
N ALA A 75 5.35 7.03 2.81
CA ALA A 75 3.99 6.82 3.26
C ALA A 75 3.94 6.55 4.78
N PHE A 76 4.94 5.84 5.32
CA PHE A 76 5.07 5.66 6.76
C PHE A 76 5.25 7.01 7.46
N PHE A 77 6.26 7.77 7.04
CA PHE A 77 6.64 9.03 7.68
C PHE A 77 5.55 10.10 7.60
N ARG A 78 4.84 10.18 6.47
CA ARG A 78 3.74 11.15 6.26
C ARG A 78 2.46 10.77 6.99
N THR A 79 2.31 9.53 7.42
CA THR A 79 1.11 9.08 8.14
C THR A 79 1.29 9.22 9.64
N HIS A 80 0.94 10.39 10.18
CA HIS A 80 1.04 10.65 11.61
C HIS A 80 0.25 9.64 12.46
N GLY A 81 0.92 8.99 13.42
CA GLY A 81 0.29 7.98 14.30
C GLY A 81 0.21 6.59 13.69
N LEU A 82 0.86 6.35 12.54
CA LEU A 82 1.13 5.02 12.04
C LEU A 82 2.31 4.42 12.81
N HIS A 83 2.14 3.20 13.32
CA HIS A 83 3.19 2.46 14.00
C HIS A 83 3.38 1.11 13.32
N ILE A 84 4.64 0.79 12.99
CA ILE A 84 5.05 -0.54 12.56
C ILE A 84 5.20 -1.40 13.80
N LYS A 85 4.46 -2.51 13.86
CA LYS A 85 4.58 -3.57 14.88
C LYS A 85 5.12 -4.83 14.21
N PRO A 86 5.69 -5.80 14.96
CA PRO A 86 6.23 -7.03 14.38
C PRO A 86 5.21 -7.80 13.53
N ALA A 87 3.94 -7.80 13.93
CA ALA A 87 2.87 -8.52 13.26
C ALA A 87 2.06 -7.66 12.25
N GLY A 88 2.37 -6.37 12.06
CA GLY A 88 1.56 -5.51 11.19
C GLY A 88 1.71 -4.02 11.41
N LEU A 89 0.87 -3.24 10.72
CA LEU A 89 0.73 -1.81 10.92
C LEU A 89 -0.38 -1.51 11.94
N SER A 90 -0.23 -0.44 12.71
CA SER A 90 -1.28 0.04 13.60
C SER A 90 -1.47 1.54 13.49
N TYR A 91 -2.72 1.98 13.59
CA TYR A 91 -3.12 3.38 13.49
C TYR A 91 -4.37 3.63 14.33
N LYS A 92 -4.28 4.49 15.36
CA LYS A 92 -5.42 4.91 16.22
C LYS A 92 -6.32 3.74 16.65
N GLY A 93 -5.75 2.74 17.31
CA GLY A 93 -6.47 1.54 17.78
C GLY A 93 -6.81 0.52 16.69
N LYS A 94 -6.62 0.85 15.40
CA LYS A 94 -6.76 -0.09 14.29
C LYS A 94 -5.46 -0.85 14.07
N PHE A 95 -5.58 -2.09 13.63
CA PHE A 95 -4.46 -2.97 13.31
C PHE A 95 -4.67 -3.59 11.94
N LEU A 96 -3.62 -3.58 11.13
CA LEU A 96 -3.54 -4.19 9.80
C LEU A 96 -2.38 -5.19 9.83
N PRO A 97 -2.63 -6.50 9.94
CA PRO A 97 -1.57 -7.49 10.05
C PRO A 97 -0.68 -7.52 8.81
N PHE A 98 0.60 -7.84 8.98
CA PHE A 98 1.46 -8.23 7.87
C PHE A 98 1.03 -9.62 7.44
N THR A 99 0.32 -9.68 6.34
CA THR A 99 0.11 -10.93 5.62
C THR A 99 1.38 -11.19 4.82
N GLY A 100 2.05 -12.33 5.06
CA GLY A 100 2.90 -12.90 4.02
C GLY A 100 2.04 -13.00 2.76
N ILE A 101 2.58 -12.62 1.60
CA ILE A 101 1.81 -12.72 0.35
C ILE A 101 1.50 -14.19 0.13
N GLN A 102 0.31 -14.60 0.55
CA GLN A 102 -0.48 -15.66 -0.01
C GLN A 102 -1.81 -15.00 -0.31
N SER A 103 -2.26 -15.17 -1.55
CA SER A 103 -3.59 -14.86 -2.07
C SER A 103 -4.60 -14.46 -0.97
N ILE A 104 -5.12 -13.25 -1.10
CA ILE A 104 -6.11 -12.64 -0.20
C ILE A 104 -7.21 -13.68 0.10
N LEU A 105 -7.44 -13.89 1.40
CA LEU A 105 -8.33 -14.87 2.04
C LEU A 105 -7.68 -16.23 2.36
N GLU A 106 -6.98 -16.29 3.50
CA GLU A 106 -6.95 -17.53 4.26
C GLU A 106 -8.37 -17.69 4.86
N ILE A 107 -9.26 -18.32 4.10
CA ILE A 107 -10.50 -18.87 4.67
C ILE A 107 -10.01 -19.93 5.66
N GLN A 108 -9.98 -19.59 6.95
CA GLN A 108 -9.91 -20.59 8.02
C GLN A 108 -10.87 -21.72 7.66
N GLU A 109 -10.43 -22.98 7.83
CA GLU A 109 -11.11 -24.19 7.36
C GLU A 109 -12.60 -23.96 7.14
N ALA A 110 -12.98 -23.77 5.87
CA ALA A 110 -14.38 -23.60 5.54
C ALA A 110 -15.13 -24.81 6.10
N PRO A 111 -16.26 -24.61 6.80
CA PRO A 111 -17.16 -25.71 7.11
C PRO A 111 -17.38 -26.53 5.84
N LYS A 112 -17.47 -27.86 5.94
CA LYS A 112 -17.49 -28.77 4.78
C LYS A 112 -18.43 -28.29 3.66
N GLU A 113 -19.55 -27.69 4.04
CA GLU A 113 -20.58 -27.11 3.18
C GLU A 113 -20.08 -25.99 2.24
N TYR A 114 -19.01 -25.28 2.59
CA TYR A 114 -18.49 -24.13 1.84
C TYR A 114 -17.17 -24.42 1.11
N LYS A 115 -16.64 -25.65 1.14
CA LYS A 115 -15.38 -26.00 0.47
C LYS A 115 -15.44 -25.81 -1.04
N GLU A 116 -16.56 -26.13 -1.68
CA GLU A 116 -16.74 -25.93 -3.13
C GLU A 116 -16.75 -24.44 -3.50
N VAL A 117 -17.42 -23.61 -2.71
CA VAL A 117 -17.46 -22.16 -2.90
C VAL A 117 -16.07 -21.56 -2.69
N GLN A 118 -15.33 -22.01 -1.66
CA GLN A 118 -13.95 -21.62 -1.43
C GLN A 118 -13.06 -21.93 -2.64
N GLN A 119 -13.17 -23.13 -3.20
CA GLN A 119 -12.37 -23.52 -4.36
C GLN A 119 -12.69 -22.66 -5.61
N GLN A 120 -13.96 -22.33 -5.82
CA GLN A 120 -14.38 -21.44 -6.91
C GLN A 120 -13.84 -20.01 -6.74
N LEU A 121 -13.84 -19.49 -5.50
CA LEU A 121 -13.30 -18.17 -5.19
C LEU A 121 -11.78 -18.11 -5.35
N LEU A 122 -11.05 -19.13 -4.90
CA LEU A 122 -9.60 -19.23 -5.08
C LEU A 122 -9.21 -19.26 -6.56
N ASN A 123 -9.98 -19.96 -7.39
CA ASN A 123 -9.75 -19.99 -8.84
C ASN A 123 -10.04 -18.64 -9.52
N ALA A 124 -10.82 -17.77 -8.89
CA ALA A 124 -11.12 -16.42 -9.37
C ALA A 124 -10.21 -15.35 -8.76
N CYS A 125 -9.38 -15.69 -7.77
CA CYS A 125 -8.42 -14.75 -7.18
C CYS A 125 -7.27 -14.49 -8.16
N CYS A 126 -6.90 -13.21 -8.29
CA CYS A 126 -5.79 -12.77 -9.13
C CYS A 126 -4.95 -11.74 -8.35
N ASP A 127 -3.63 -11.76 -8.54
CA ASP A 127 -2.70 -10.88 -7.80
C ASP A 127 -2.70 -9.43 -8.31
N SER A 128 -3.34 -9.18 -9.45
CA SER A 128 -3.51 -7.86 -10.03
C SER A 128 -4.77 -7.79 -10.90
N HIS A 129 -5.26 -6.58 -11.14
CA HIS A 129 -6.42 -6.37 -12.02
C HIS A 129 -6.17 -6.84 -13.46
N ASP A 130 -4.91 -6.79 -13.92
CA ASP A 130 -4.51 -7.23 -15.26
C ASP A 130 -4.63 -8.77 -15.42
N GLN A 131 -4.54 -9.50 -14.32
CA GLN A 131 -4.67 -10.96 -14.29
C GLN A 131 -6.12 -11.42 -14.09
N PHE A 132 -7.00 -10.53 -13.62
CA PHE A 132 -8.40 -10.85 -13.42
C PHE A 132 -9.19 -10.77 -14.74
N SER A 133 -9.35 -11.94 -15.36
CA SER A 133 -10.15 -12.09 -16.58
C SER A 133 -11.61 -12.39 -16.23
N HIS A 134 -12.44 -11.35 -16.19
CA HIS A 134 -13.89 -11.50 -16.10
C HIS A 134 -14.57 -10.59 -17.15
N PRO A 135 -15.62 -11.05 -17.84
CA PRO A 135 -16.28 -10.27 -18.90
C PRO A 135 -16.91 -8.97 -18.37
N THR A 136 -17.32 -8.94 -17.10
CA THR A 136 -17.96 -7.77 -16.45
C THR A 136 -17.41 -7.55 -15.04
N PRO A 137 -16.18 -7.03 -14.88
CA PRO A 137 -15.61 -6.85 -13.55
C PRO A 137 -16.31 -5.69 -12.83
N LEU A 138 -16.71 -5.91 -11.59
CA LEU A 138 -17.51 -4.96 -10.79
C LEU A 138 -16.87 -3.57 -10.65
N TRP A 139 -15.53 -3.48 -10.60
CA TRP A 139 -14.82 -2.20 -10.52
C TRP A 139 -14.85 -1.36 -11.80
N LYS A 140 -15.27 -1.94 -12.94
CA LYS A 140 -15.56 -1.18 -14.17
C LYS A 140 -17.02 -0.71 -14.23
N ASN A 141 -17.88 -1.12 -13.29
CA ASN A 141 -19.27 -0.70 -13.24
C ASN A 141 -19.42 0.60 -12.43
N PRO A 142 -19.67 1.75 -13.07
CA PRO A 142 -19.79 3.04 -12.38
C PRO A 142 -20.97 3.09 -11.39
N ASN A 143 -21.98 2.23 -11.54
CA ASN A 143 -23.13 2.16 -10.64
C ASN A 143 -22.81 1.44 -9.32
N PHE A 144 -21.67 0.74 -9.23
CA PHE A 144 -21.27 -0.01 -8.03
C PHE A 144 -20.35 0.78 -7.08
N TYR A 145 -20.00 2.02 -7.42
CA TYR A 145 -19.32 2.92 -6.48
C TYR A 145 -20.30 3.36 -5.39
N VAL A 146 -20.44 2.52 -4.35
CA VAL A 146 -21.22 2.87 -3.16
C VAL A 146 -20.53 4.03 -2.44
N ARG A 147 -21.14 5.21 -2.50
CA ARG A 147 -20.81 6.33 -1.60
C ARG A 147 -21.27 5.95 -0.19
N LEU A 148 -20.42 5.29 0.58
CA LEU A 148 -20.71 4.95 1.97
C LEU A 148 -20.65 6.22 2.85
N PRO A 149 -21.73 6.59 3.55
CA PRO A 149 -21.68 7.61 4.58
C PRO A 149 -21.01 7.01 5.82
N PHE A 150 -19.84 7.50 6.23
CA PHE A 150 -19.18 6.98 7.42
C PHE A 150 -19.91 7.41 8.69
N LYS A 151 -20.37 6.42 9.46
CA LYS A 151 -20.87 6.56 10.84
C LYS A 151 -19.67 6.56 11.80
N LYS A 152 -19.61 7.56 12.69
CA LYS A 152 -18.58 7.76 13.73
C LYS A 152 -18.82 6.77 14.88
N ASN A 153 -17.81 6.00 15.29
CA ASN A 153 -17.86 5.20 16.52
C ASN A 153 -16.56 5.36 17.33
N GLU A 154 -16.76 5.36 18.64
CA GLU A 154 -15.88 5.81 19.72
C GLU A 154 -14.87 4.75 20.19
N ASP A 155 -13.94 5.23 21.01
CA ASP A 155 -12.70 4.62 21.52
C ASP A 155 -12.88 3.28 22.26
N ILE A 156 -11.96 2.34 22.03
CA ILE A 156 -11.67 1.23 22.95
C ILE A 156 -10.16 0.98 22.93
N ASN A 157 -9.50 1.19 24.08
CA ASN A 157 -8.09 0.87 24.36
C ASN A 157 -8.06 -0.33 25.34
N PRO A 158 -7.11 -1.28 25.27
CA PRO A 158 -5.96 -1.19 26.20
C PRO A 158 -4.61 -1.85 25.78
N ALA A 159 -3.53 -1.26 26.32
CA ALA A 159 -2.30 -1.84 26.92
C ALA A 159 -1.20 -2.57 26.07
N LYS A 160 -0.14 -1.81 25.76
CA LYS A 160 1.26 -1.89 26.29
C LYS A 160 2.00 -3.26 26.34
N VAL A 161 2.97 -3.48 25.43
CA VAL A 161 4.23 -4.21 25.67
C VAL A 161 5.35 -3.56 24.82
N ILE A 162 6.52 -3.36 25.42
CA ILE A 162 7.65 -2.53 24.94
C ILE A 162 8.76 -3.44 24.41
N HIS A 163 9.13 -3.34 23.13
CA HIS A 163 10.42 -3.84 22.64
C HIS A 163 11.04 -2.84 21.65
N SER A 164 12.38 -2.77 21.68
CA SER A 164 13.25 -1.72 21.13
C SER A 164 13.21 -1.62 19.61
N GLY A 165 12.90 -0.42 19.11
CA GLY A 165 12.81 -0.09 17.68
C GLY A 165 14.16 0.13 16.99
N MET A 166 14.05 0.49 15.70
CA MET A 166 15.13 0.75 14.74
C MET A 166 16.21 1.70 15.28
N ASN A 167 17.47 1.40 14.93
CA ASN A 167 18.65 2.18 15.27
C ASN A 167 18.49 3.68 14.91
N PRO A 168 18.78 4.62 15.83
CA PRO A 168 18.65 6.06 15.62
C PRO A 168 19.39 6.62 14.40
N GLU A 169 20.55 6.06 14.02
CA GLU A 169 21.30 6.55 12.86
C GLU A 169 20.64 6.20 11.54
N ASP A 170 20.12 4.98 11.42
CA ASP A 170 19.39 4.53 10.23
C ASP A 170 18.10 5.33 10.07
N LEU A 171 17.43 5.65 11.18
CA LEU A 171 16.26 6.52 11.21
C LEU A 171 16.59 7.95 10.75
N ARG A 172 17.77 8.49 11.10
CA ARG A 172 18.22 9.83 10.71
C ARG A 172 18.52 9.90 9.22
N LEU A 173 19.22 8.89 8.68
CA LEU A 173 19.55 8.80 7.25
C LEU A 173 18.27 8.71 6.40
N ALA A 174 17.33 7.82 6.78
CA ALA A 174 16.07 7.68 6.09
C ALA A 174 15.22 8.98 6.10
N ARG A 175 15.27 9.75 7.20
CA ARG A 175 14.60 11.06 7.31
C ARG A 175 15.19 12.10 6.37
N ALA A 176 16.53 12.18 6.27
CA ALA A 176 17.20 13.13 5.39
C ALA A 176 16.93 12.85 3.91
N GLU A 177 16.94 11.58 3.51
CA GLU A 177 16.60 11.17 2.15
C GLU A 177 15.14 11.49 1.81
N CYS A 178 14.21 11.19 2.72
CA CYS A 178 12.79 11.52 2.56
C CYS A 178 12.58 13.04 2.41
N ALA A 179 13.21 13.87 3.23
CA ALA A 179 13.04 15.32 3.16
C ALA A 179 13.48 15.88 1.79
N THR A 180 14.59 15.40 1.26
CA THR A 180 15.12 15.82 -0.06
C THR A 180 14.16 15.46 -1.20
N LEU A 181 13.56 14.28 -1.13
CA LEU A 181 12.62 13.77 -2.13
C LEU A 181 11.28 14.50 -2.18
N LEU A 182 10.89 15.12 -1.08
CA LEU A 182 9.57 15.72 -0.89
C LEU A 182 9.54 17.23 -1.18
N ILE A 183 10.70 17.85 -1.40
CA ILE A 183 10.86 19.29 -1.69
C ILE A 183 10.94 19.57 -3.21
N GLN A 184 11.24 18.55 -4.04
CA GLN A 184 11.22 18.63 -5.51
C GLN A 184 9.84 18.29 -6.08
#